data_AF-A0A7R9ZMZ7-F1
#
_entry.id   AF-A0A7R9ZMZ7-F1
#
_cell.length_a   1.000
_cell.length_b   1.000
_cell.length_c   1.000
_cell.angle_alpha   90.00
_cell.angle_beta   90.00
_cell.angle_gamma   90.00
#
_symmetry.space_group_name_H-M   'P 1'
#
loop_
_entity.id
_entity.type
_entity.pdbx_description
1 polymer ?
#
loop_
_entity_poly.entity_id
_entity_poly.type
_entity_poly.pdbx_seq_one_letter_code
_entity_poly.pdbx_strand_id
1 'polypeptide(L)'
;RIVGPSDLLDKTQGSETSQVVATLHDHTYGITSDPLTQFACAFAALIHDVDHCGVPNAQLIKEGTRIASVYNNRSVAEQNSLVLAWDLLMLDEYDELRSIICETGAELTRFRQLVVNAVMATDIADKDLKALRNARWDKAFKGATSLAEEESRFGDSVNRKATIVI
;
A
#
# COMPACT_ATOMS: atom_id res chain seq x y z
N ARG A 1 -9.01 9.48 14.26
CA ARG A 1 -9.48 8.54 13.22
C ARG A 1 -9.39 9.20 11.86
N ILE A 2 -8.77 8.53 10.90
CA ILE A 2 -8.77 8.92 9.49
C ILE A 2 -10.22 8.78 8.95
N VAL A 3 -10.80 9.86 8.45
CA VAL A 3 -12.24 9.96 8.12
C VAL A 3 -12.46 9.70 6.63
N GLY A 4 -13.31 8.73 6.30
CA GLY A 4 -13.70 8.40 4.94
C GLY A 4 -14.53 9.50 4.26
N PRO A 5 -14.45 9.68 2.93
CA PRO A 5 -15.42 10.52 2.21
C PRO A 5 -16.88 10.10 2.47
N SER A 6 -17.13 8.80 2.68
CA SER A 6 -18.44 8.26 3.09
C SER A 6 -18.93 8.79 4.43
N ASP A 7 -18.04 8.98 5.40
CA ASP A 7 -18.38 9.47 6.73
C ASP A 7 -18.74 10.98 6.72
N LEU A 8 -18.33 11.69 5.66
CA LEU A 8 -18.70 13.10 5.42
C LEU A 8 -20.06 13.23 4.70
N LEU A 9 -20.50 12.19 3.97
CA LEU A 9 -21.69 12.22 3.12
C LEU A 9 -23.00 12.00 3.86
N ASP A 10 -22.98 11.43 5.07
CA ASP A 10 -24.19 11.24 5.90
C ASP A 10 -24.83 12.58 6.34
N LYS A 11 -24.18 13.72 6.07
CA LYS A 11 -24.65 15.07 6.39
C LYS A 11 -25.25 15.85 5.21
N THR A 12 -25.24 15.34 3.98
CA THR A 12 -25.74 16.08 2.80
C THR A 12 -26.50 15.17 1.85
N GLN A 13 -27.84 15.22 1.90
CA GLN A 13 -28.71 14.44 1.01
C GLN A 13 -28.73 15.05 -0.41
N GLY A 14 -28.22 14.32 -1.40
CA GLY A 14 -28.31 14.67 -2.83
C GLY A 14 -28.00 13.48 -3.74
N SER A 15 -28.98 13.05 -4.56
CA SER A 15 -28.88 11.89 -5.47
C SER A 15 -27.78 12.02 -6.53
N GLU A 16 -27.47 13.24 -6.98
CA GLU A 16 -26.44 13.50 -7.98
C GLU A 16 -25.03 13.38 -7.40
N THR A 17 -24.84 13.80 -6.15
CA THR A 17 -23.54 13.73 -5.45
C THR A 17 -23.12 12.28 -5.23
N SER A 18 -24.08 11.40 -4.94
CA SER A 18 -23.83 9.96 -4.76
C SER A 18 -23.38 9.27 -6.05
N GLN A 19 -23.90 9.68 -7.21
CA GLN A 19 -23.46 9.14 -8.51
C GLN A 19 -22.04 9.59 -8.85
N VAL A 20 -21.71 10.88 -8.66
CA VAL A 20 -20.36 11.40 -8.94
C VAL A 20 -19.31 10.75 -8.04
N VAL A 21 -19.61 10.51 -6.76
CA VAL A 21 -18.72 9.83 -5.82
C VAL A 21 -18.49 8.36 -6.21
N ALA A 22 -19.54 7.65 -6.63
CA ALA A 22 -19.41 6.29 -7.13
C ALA A 22 -18.49 6.23 -8.37
N THR A 23 -18.66 7.17 -9.30
CA THR A 23 -17.81 7.26 -10.51
C THR A 23 -16.36 7.61 -10.18
N LEU A 24 -16.11 8.52 -9.22
CA LEU A 24 -14.75 8.87 -8.74
C LEU A 24 -14.07 7.72 -7.98
N HIS A 25 -14.84 6.98 -7.19
CA HIS A 25 -14.39 5.78 -6.49
C HIS A 25 -13.89 4.73 -7.50
N ASP A 26 -14.64 4.50 -8.58
CA ASP A 26 -14.27 3.54 -9.62
C ASP A 26 -13.05 3.99 -10.43
N HIS A 27 -12.96 5.27 -10.80
CA HIS A 27 -11.83 5.79 -11.57
C HIS A 27 -10.51 5.79 -10.80
N THR A 28 -10.56 5.83 -9.46
CA THR A 28 -9.34 5.80 -8.63
C THR A 28 -9.10 4.43 -8.00
N TYR A 29 -9.80 3.38 -8.45
CA TYR A 29 -9.74 2.04 -7.88
C TYR A 29 -9.96 2.03 -6.34
N GLY A 30 -10.78 2.94 -5.81
CA GLY A 30 -11.02 3.08 -4.38
C GLY A 30 -9.93 3.80 -3.57
N ILE A 31 -8.77 4.14 -4.15
CA ILE A 31 -7.66 4.79 -3.43
C ILE A 31 -8.07 6.16 -2.87
N THR A 32 -8.72 7.02 -3.66
CA THR A 32 -9.19 8.35 -3.22
C THR A 32 -10.39 8.27 -2.26
N SER A 33 -11.01 7.10 -2.16
CA SER A 33 -12.16 6.86 -1.30
C SER A 33 -11.80 6.16 0.01
N ASP A 34 -10.59 5.63 0.13
CA ASP A 34 -10.07 5.00 1.34
C ASP A 34 -8.89 5.81 1.91
N PRO A 35 -9.15 6.66 2.91
CA PRO A 35 -8.11 7.53 3.41
C PRO A 35 -7.07 6.81 4.27
N LEU A 36 -7.33 5.59 4.76
CA LEU A 36 -6.28 4.75 5.36
C LEU A 36 -5.24 4.34 4.29
N THR A 37 -5.70 3.99 3.09
CA THR A 37 -4.82 3.69 1.96
C THR A 37 -4.03 4.91 1.51
N GLN A 38 -4.66 6.09 1.42
CA GLN A 38 -3.94 7.33 1.07
C GLN A 38 -2.83 7.64 2.09
N PHE A 39 -3.16 7.53 3.37
CA PHE A 39 -2.18 7.75 4.42
C PHE A 39 -1.07 6.69 4.38
N ALA A 40 -1.38 5.43 4.12
CA ALA A 40 -0.39 4.38 3.92
C ALA A 40 0.58 4.69 2.77
N CYS A 41 0.08 5.19 1.64
CA CYS A 41 0.93 5.62 0.52
C CYS A 41 1.83 6.80 0.91
N ALA A 42 1.29 7.81 1.59
CA ALA A 42 2.06 8.96 2.05
C ALA A 42 3.14 8.56 3.08
N PHE A 43 2.77 7.70 4.02
CA PHE A 43 3.68 7.14 5.02
C PHE A 43 4.78 6.30 4.36
N ALA A 44 4.43 5.40 3.45
CA ALA A 44 5.39 4.60 2.69
C ALA A 44 6.39 5.48 1.93
N ALA A 45 5.91 6.53 1.26
CA ALA A 45 6.78 7.49 0.58
C ALA A 45 7.75 8.19 1.54
N LEU A 46 7.29 8.53 2.75
CA LEU A 46 8.15 9.12 3.79
C LEU A 46 9.25 8.16 4.27
N ILE A 47 8.93 6.86 4.38
CA ILE A 47 9.83 5.88 5.02
C ILE A 47 10.67 5.04 4.07
N HIS A 48 10.40 5.04 2.75
CA HIS A 48 10.96 4.02 1.83
C HIS A 48 12.49 3.93 1.84
N ASP A 49 13.20 5.04 2.06
CA ASP A 49 14.67 5.14 2.02
C ASP A 49 15.29 5.48 3.39
N VAL A 50 14.61 5.20 4.51
CA VAL A 50 15.17 5.38 5.85
C VAL A 50 16.45 4.55 6.02
N ASP A 51 17.52 5.18 6.54
CA ASP A 51 18.82 4.54 6.77
C ASP A 51 19.55 4.06 5.50
N HIS A 52 19.13 4.55 4.31
CA HIS A 52 19.78 4.19 3.06
C HIS A 52 21.22 4.76 2.96
N CYS A 53 22.23 3.89 2.86
CA CYS A 53 23.66 4.27 2.86
C CYS A 53 24.20 4.77 1.50
N GLY A 54 23.35 4.93 0.49
CA GLY A 54 23.75 5.39 -0.85
C GLY A 54 24.43 4.32 -1.72
N VAL A 55 24.36 3.05 -1.31
CA VAL A 55 24.91 1.90 -2.04
C VAL A 55 23.79 0.93 -2.44
N PRO A 56 23.86 0.30 -3.63
CA PRO A 56 22.80 -0.59 -4.09
C PRO A 56 22.79 -1.93 -3.32
N ASN A 57 21.64 -2.61 -3.30
CA ASN A 57 21.46 -3.94 -2.68
C ASN A 57 22.55 -4.95 -3.10
N ALA A 58 22.98 -4.95 -4.36
CA ALA A 58 24.05 -5.82 -4.85
C ALA A 58 25.39 -5.61 -4.11
N GLN A 59 25.71 -4.37 -3.74
CA GLN A 59 26.91 -4.04 -2.99
C GLN A 59 26.76 -4.44 -1.51
N LEU A 60 25.60 -4.18 -0.89
CA LEU A 60 25.31 -4.57 0.49
C LEU A 60 25.41 -6.09 0.71
N ILE A 61 24.99 -6.87 -0.29
CA ILE A 61 25.11 -8.34 -0.31
C ILE A 61 26.57 -8.76 -0.46
N LYS A 62 27.30 -8.14 -1.40
CA LYS A 62 28.71 -8.45 -1.67
C LYS A 62 29.61 -8.16 -0.47
N GLU A 63 29.33 -7.09 0.26
CA GLU A 63 30.08 -6.71 1.47
C GLU A 63 29.74 -7.58 2.69
N GLY A 64 28.77 -8.49 2.58
CA GLY A 64 28.39 -9.39 3.67
C GLY A 64 27.83 -8.65 4.89
N THR A 65 27.15 -7.52 4.65
CA THR A 65 26.54 -6.75 5.73
C THR A 65 25.60 -7.63 6.55
N ARG A 66 25.56 -7.43 7.87
CA ARG A 66 24.69 -8.21 8.78
C ARG A 66 23.24 -8.20 8.31
N ILE A 67 22.77 -7.06 7.80
CA ILE A 67 21.41 -6.89 7.27
C ILE A 67 21.13 -7.74 6.03
N ALA A 68 22.10 -7.96 5.15
CA ALA A 68 21.92 -8.82 3.97
C ALA A 68 21.67 -10.28 4.35
N SER A 69 22.37 -10.78 5.38
CA SER A 69 22.14 -12.12 5.92
C SER A 69 20.77 -12.25 6.58
N VAL A 70 20.29 -11.22 7.29
CA VAL A 70 18.97 -11.23 7.95
C VAL A 70 17.85 -11.35 6.91
N TYR A 71 17.99 -10.66 5.79
CA TYR A 71 16.97 -10.58 4.74
C TYR A 71 17.18 -11.58 3.59
N ASN A 72 18.03 -12.59 3.77
CA ASN A 72 18.32 -13.61 2.75
C ASN A 72 18.70 -13.01 1.38
N ASN A 73 19.43 -11.88 1.38
CA ASN A 73 19.88 -11.17 0.19
C ASN A 73 18.75 -10.67 -0.75
N ARG A 74 17.52 -10.50 -0.25
CA ARG A 74 16.39 -9.92 -1.02
C ARG A 74 16.05 -8.55 -0.45
N SER A 75 15.81 -7.57 -1.31
CA SER A 75 15.31 -6.21 -0.95
C SER A 75 15.88 -5.69 0.37
N VAL A 76 17.21 -5.72 0.50
CA VAL A 76 17.90 -5.56 1.79
C VAL A 76 17.69 -4.16 2.34
N ALA A 77 17.82 -3.14 1.50
CA ALA A 77 17.59 -1.75 1.87
C ALA A 77 16.12 -1.49 2.21
N GLU A 78 15.19 -1.93 1.35
CA GLU A 78 13.76 -1.69 1.51
C GLU A 78 13.20 -2.36 2.77
N GLN A 79 13.65 -3.58 3.08
CA GLN A 79 13.28 -4.26 4.32
C GLN A 79 13.89 -3.59 5.55
N ASN A 80 15.11 -3.07 5.48
CA ASN A 80 15.73 -2.30 6.57
C ASN A 80 14.93 -1.02 6.86
N SER A 81 14.63 -0.24 5.83
CA SER A 81 13.80 0.97 5.94
C SER A 81 12.46 0.67 6.61
N LEU A 82 11.78 -0.39 6.16
CA LEU A 82 10.48 -0.80 6.67
C LEU A 82 10.54 -1.22 8.15
N VAL A 83 11.52 -2.04 8.54
CA VAL A 83 11.66 -2.51 9.92
C VAL A 83 11.98 -1.35 10.85
N LEU A 84 12.94 -0.50 10.51
CA LEU A 84 13.32 0.65 11.34
C LEU A 84 12.16 1.61 11.56
N ALA A 85 11.47 1.99 10.48
CA ALA A 85 10.36 2.92 10.57
C ALA A 85 9.16 2.31 11.31
N TRP A 86 8.91 1.01 11.13
CA TRP A 86 7.82 0.34 11.85
C TRP A 86 8.11 0.18 13.33
N ASP A 87 9.32 -0.23 13.70
CA ASP A 87 9.73 -0.37 15.09
C ASP A 87 9.65 0.98 15.81
N LEU A 88 10.07 2.07 15.16
CA LEU A 88 9.90 3.43 15.65
C LEU A 88 8.42 3.76 15.86
N LEU A 89 7.56 3.47 14.87
CA LEU A 89 6.12 3.71 14.97
C LEU A 89 5.46 2.89 16.08
N MET A 90 6.03 1.75 16.51
CA MET A 90 5.48 0.89 17.57
C MET A 90 5.89 1.31 19.00
N LEU A 91 6.82 2.26 19.16
CA LEU A 91 7.20 2.77 20.49
C LEU A 91 6.01 3.42 21.22
N ASP A 92 5.96 3.33 22.54
CA ASP A 92 4.86 3.82 23.37
C ASP A 92 4.59 5.33 23.16
N GLU A 93 5.62 6.12 22.84
CA GLU A 93 5.52 7.54 22.54
C GLU A 93 4.60 7.87 21.34
N TYR A 94 4.33 6.88 20.48
CA TYR A 94 3.46 7.01 19.32
C TYR A 94 2.10 6.33 19.49
N ASP A 95 1.72 5.86 20.69
CA ASP A 95 0.42 5.23 20.95
C ASP A 95 -0.76 6.09 20.49
N GLU A 96 -0.74 7.39 20.84
CA GLU A 96 -1.80 8.32 20.46
C GLU A 96 -1.88 8.48 18.94
N LEU A 97 -0.74 8.63 18.26
CA LEU A 97 -0.67 8.69 16.80
C LEU A 97 -1.24 7.42 16.16
N ARG A 98 -0.87 6.24 16.66
CA ARG A 98 -1.40 4.96 16.16
C ARG A 98 -2.91 4.88 16.32
N SER A 99 -3.45 5.30 17.47
CA SER A 99 -4.90 5.31 17.74
C SER A 99 -5.67 6.26 16.82
N ILE A 100 -5.04 7.34 16.35
CA ILE A 100 -5.62 8.27 15.38
C ILE A 100 -5.64 7.68 13.97
N ILE A 101 -4.58 6.96 13.58
CA ILE A 101 -4.45 6.35 12.25
C ILE A 101 -5.36 5.12 12.14
N CYS A 102 -5.30 4.23 13.12
CA CYS A 102 -6.00 2.95 13.19
C CYS A 102 -6.77 2.85 14.51
N GLU A 103 -8.10 2.77 14.45
CA GLU A 103 -8.94 2.61 15.64
C GLU A 103 -8.93 1.15 16.13
N THR A 104 -8.77 0.20 15.20
CA THR A 104 -8.81 -1.23 15.51
C THR A 104 -7.50 -1.94 15.15
N GLY A 105 -7.24 -3.07 15.81
CA GLY A 105 -6.11 -3.94 15.44
C GLY A 105 -6.20 -4.50 14.01
N ALA A 106 -7.42 -4.64 13.47
CA ALA A 106 -7.64 -5.03 12.08
C ALA A 106 -7.18 -3.93 11.11
N GLU A 107 -7.48 -2.66 11.41
CA GLU A 107 -6.99 -1.51 10.64
C GLU A 107 -5.47 -1.39 10.72
N LEU A 108 -4.87 -1.61 11.90
CA LEU A 108 -3.41 -1.61 12.04
C LEU A 108 -2.74 -2.70 11.20
N THR A 109 -3.34 -3.90 11.18
CA THR A 109 -2.87 -5.02 10.34
C THR A 109 -2.98 -4.67 8.86
N ARG A 110 -4.10 -4.07 8.44
CA ARG A 110 -4.32 -3.61 7.07
C ARG A 110 -3.35 -2.51 6.68
N PHE A 111 -3.15 -1.52 7.54
CA PHE A 111 -2.19 -0.44 7.35
C PHE A 111 -0.77 -0.98 7.16
N ARG A 112 -0.34 -1.92 8.02
CA ARG A 112 0.95 -2.61 7.86
C ARG A 112 1.06 -3.26 6.49
N GLN A 113 0.04 -4.00 6.06
CA GLN A 113 0.06 -4.69 4.78
C GLN A 113 0.20 -3.71 3.60
N LEU A 114 -0.52 -2.58 3.63
CA LEU A 114 -0.44 -1.54 2.62
C LEU A 114 0.96 -0.91 2.56
N VAL A 115 1.52 -0.55 3.72
CA VAL A 115 2.86 0.03 3.82
C VAL A 115 3.94 -0.95 3.35
N VAL A 116 3.86 -2.23 3.78
CA VAL A 116 4.78 -3.29 3.35
C VAL A 116 4.75 -3.43 1.83
N ASN A 117 3.56 -3.53 1.23
CA ASN A 117 3.46 -3.68 -0.23
C ASN A 117 4.07 -2.47 -0.95
N ALA A 118 3.73 -1.26 -0.52
CA ALA A 118 4.19 -0.02 -1.13
C ALA A 118 5.72 0.15 -1.06
N VAL A 119 6.33 -0.12 0.10
CA VAL A 119 7.79 -0.02 0.28
C VAL A 119 8.51 -1.12 -0.49
N MET A 120 8.03 -2.36 -0.42
CA MET A 120 8.66 -3.46 -1.18
C MET A 120 8.58 -3.25 -2.69
N ALA A 121 7.58 -2.51 -3.18
CA ALA A 121 7.45 -2.17 -4.59
C ALA A 121 8.51 -1.16 -5.10
N THR A 122 9.25 -0.48 -4.20
CA THR A 122 10.34 0.44 -4.59
C THR A 122 11.64 -0.29 -4.93
N ASP A 123 11.77 -1.58 -4.59
CA ASP A 123 12.90 -2.39 -5.06
C ASP A 123 12.80 -2.61 -6.57
N ILE A 124 13.60 -1.85 -7.32
CA ILE A 124 13.68 -1.93 -8.78
C ILE A 124 14.64 -3.03 -9.27
N ALA A 125 15.47 -3.59 -8.38
CA ALA A 125 16.55 -4.50 -8.71
C ALA A 125 16.17 -5.98 -8.53
N ASP A 126 15.20 -6.30 -7.67
CA ASP A 126 14.71 -7.66 -7.48
C ASP A 126 13.87 -8.13 -8.68
N LYS A 127 14.41 -9.10 -9.41
CA LYS A 127 13.79 -9.67 -10.61
C LYS A 127 12.54 -10.51 -10.30
N ASP A 128 12.50 -11.18 -9.15
CA ASP A 128 11.36 -12.00 -8.74
C ASP A 128 10.18 -11.09 -8.38
N LEU A 129 10.43 -10.03 -7.60
CA LEU A 129 9.42 -9.01 -7.27
C LEU A 129 8.91 -8.30 -8.53
N LYS A 130 9.81 -7.93 -9.46
CA LYS A 130 9.42 -7.35 -10.74
C LYS A 130 8.53 -8.30 -11.56
N ALA A 131 8.87 -9.59 -11.63
CA ALA A 131 8.07 -10.58 -12.34
C ALA A 131 6.70 -10.79 -11.67
N LEU A 132 6.65 -10.84 -10.34
CA LEU A 132 5.40 -10.95 -9.59
C LEU A 132 4.48 -9.74 -9.81
N ARG A 133 5.04 -8.52 -9.80
CA ARG A 133 4.30 -7.29 -10.10
C ARG A 133 3.73 -7.33 -11.52
N ASN A 134 4.54 -7.70 -12.50
CA ASN A 134 4.09 -7.82 -13.89
C ASN A 134 2.96 -8.85 -14.04
N ALA A 135 3.06 -10.01 -13.37
CA ALA A 135 2.01 -11.02 -13.38
C ALA A 135 0.71 -10.55 -12.71
N ARG A 136 0.82 -9.80 -11.61
CA ARG A 136 -0.35 -9.18 -10.93
C ARG A 136 -1.01 -8.11 -11.81
N TRP A 137 -0.21 -7.26 -12.45
CA TRP A 137 -0.67 -6.27 -13.41
C TRP A 137 -1.42 -6.92 -14.57
N ASP A 138 -0.82 -7.95 -15.16
CA ASP A 138 -1.42 -8.72 -16.24
C ASP A 138 -2.77 -9.31 -15.84
N LYS A 139 -2.87 -9.89 -14.64
CA LYS A 139 -4.13 -10.43 -14.11
C LYS A 139 -5.20 -9.35 -13.89
N ALA A 140 -4.80 -8.16 -13.45
CA ALA A 140 -5.71 -7.06 -13.16
C ALA A 140 -6.23 -6.36 -14.42
N PHE A 141 -5.42 -6.29 -15.48
CA PHE A 141 -5.70 -5.44 -16.64
C PHE A 141 -5.87 -6.17 -17.98
N LYS A 142 -5.42 -7.44 -18.14
CA LYS A 142 -5.61 -8.19 -19.40
C LYS A 142 -7.02 -8.79 -19.57
N GLY A 143 -7.82 -8.86 -18.51
CA GLY A 143 -9.21 -9.35 -18.55
C GLY A 143 -10.28 -8.29 -18.83
N ALA A 144 -9.91 -7.01 -18.93
CA ALA A 144 -10.85 -5.90 -19.09
C ALA A 144 -11.22 -5.61 -20.56
N THR A 145 -10.82 -6.47 -21.50
CA THR A 145 -11.05 -6.27 -22.94
C THR A 145 -12.35 -6.89 -23.46
N SER A 146 -13.10 -7.64 -22.63
CA SER A 146 -14.44 -8.14 -22.98
C SER A 146 -15.51 -7.42 -22.16
N LEU A 147 -16.06 -6.35 -22.74
CA LEU A 147 -17.10 -5.46 -22.21
C LEU A 147 -18.49 -6.12 -21.98
N ALA A 148 -18.56 -7.37 -21.51
CA ALA A 148 -19.84 -8.10 -21.45
C ALA A 148 -20.13 -8.89 -20.16
N GLU A 149 -19.23 -8.97 -19.18
CA GLU A 149 -19.41 -9.87 -18.01
C GLU A 149 -19.31 -9.18 -16.63
N GLU A 150 -19.20 -7.85 -16.54
CA GLU A 150 -18.84 -7.17 -15.29
C GLU A 150 -19.99 -6.93 -14.28
N GLU A 151 -21.26 -7.14 -14.60
CA GLU A 151 -22.36 -6.80 -13.67
C GLU A 151 -22.50 -7.71 -12.43
N SER A 152 -21.85 -8.88 -12.38
CA SER A 152 -22.09 -9.86 -11.29
C SER A 152 -20.96 -10.01 -10.27
N ARG A 153 -19.77 -9.39 -10.46
CA ARG A 153 -18.58 -9.64 -9.59
C ARG A 153 -17.86 -8.37 -9.10
N PHE A 154 -18.59 -7.27 -9.01
CA PHE A 154 -18.05 -5.92 -8.93
C PHE A 154 -17.28 -5.61 -7.64
N GLY A 155 -17.75 -6.06 -6.46
CA GLY A 155 -17.14 -5.71 -5.17
C GLY A 155 -15.73 -6.28 -4.95
N ASP A 156 -15.46 -7.50 -5.42
CA ASP A 156 -14.13 -8.13 -5.27
C ASP A 156 -13.11 -7.62 -6.30
N SER A 157 -13.56 -7.04 -7.42
CA SER A 157 -12.70 -6.55 -8.50
C SER A 157 -11.90 -5.31 -8.07
N VAL A 158 -12.57 -4.36 -7.40
CA VAL A 158 -12.01 -3.05 -7.07
C VAL A 158 -10.94 -3.16 -5.97
N ASN A 159 -11.21 -3.91 -4.89
CA ASN A 159 -10.24 -4.17 -3.82
C ASN A 159 -9.01 -4.94 -4.32
N ARG A 160 -9.19 -5.83 -5.31
CA ARG A 160 -8.07 -6.52 -5.96
C ARG A 160 -7.21 -5.55 -6.76
N LYS A 161 -7.80 -4.64 -7.53
CA LYS A 161 -7.05 -3.63 -8.30
C LYS A 161 -6.31 -2.66 -7.37
N ALA A 162 -6.92 -2.18 -6.29
CA ALA A 162 -6.27 -1.31 -5.30
C ALA A 162 -5.05 -1.96 -4.64
N THR A 163 -5.19 -3.21 -4.18
CA THR A 163 -4.10 -3.97 -3.54
C THR A 163 -3.03 -4.45 -4.53
N ILE A 164 -3.31 -4.40 -5.84
CA ILE A 164 -2.37 -4.77 -6.92
C ILE A 164 -1.59 -3.55 -7.42
N VAL A 165 -2.17 -2.35 -7.29
CA VAL A 165 -1.52 -1.07 -7.63
C VAL A 165 -0.59 -0.59 -6.52
N ILE A 166 -0.77 -1.07 -5.29
CA ILE A 166 0.06 -0.76 -4.11
C ILE A 166 1.01 -1.93 -3.82
#